data_AF-A0A379LUR7-F1
#
_entry.id   AF-A0A379LUR7-F1
#
_cell.length_a   1.000
_cell.length_b   1.000
_cell.length_c   1.000
_cell.angle_alpha   90.00
_cell.angle_beta   90.00
_cell.angle_gamma   90.00
#
_symmetry.space_group_name_H-M   'P 1'
#
loop_
_entity.id
_entity.type
_entity.pdbx_description
1 polymer ?
#
loop_
_entity_poly.entity_id
_entity_poly.type
_entity_poly.pdbx_seq_one_letter_code
_entity_poly.pdbx_strand_id
1 'polypeptide(L)' 'MVWVADADPARAAVFATRFGARAASVTEAINDEQIDMVLIASATPTHADLLEAAARAGKAIYCEKPVDLSLERAPLCRG' A
#
# COMPACT_ATOMS: atom_id res chain seq x y z
N MET A 1 14.67 -3.73 -2.93
CA MET A 1 14.60 -3.46 -1.47
C MET A 1 13.14 -3.46 -1.08
N VAL A 2 12.75 -4.15 -0.01
CA VAL A 2 11.33 -4.24 0.40
C VAL A 2 11.07 -3.24 1.51
N TRP A 3 9.98 -2.49 1.39
CA TRP A 3 9.54 -1.52 2.39
C TRP A 3 8.26 -2.03 3.02
N VAL A 4 8.07 -1.72 4.30
CA VAL A 4 6.85 -2.05 5.05
C VAL A 4 6.31 -0.81 5.73
N ALA A 5 5.02 -0.58 5.56
CA ALA A 5 4.27 0.45 6.26
C ALA A 5 3.08 -0.21 6.96
N ASP A 6 2.82 0.21 8.19
CA ASP A 6 1.66 -0.20 8.98
C ASP A 6 1.15 1.05 9.70
N ALA A 7 -0.16 1.12 9.96
CA ALA A 7 -0.77 2.16 10.79
C ALA A 7 -0.16 2.20 12.20
N ASP A 8 0.38 1.07 12.67
CA ASP A 8 1.18 0.97 13.87
C ASP A 8 2.68 0.87 13.53
N PRO A 9 3.48 1.91 13.80
CA PRO A 9 4.91 1.93 13.47
C PRO A 9 5.70 0.84 14.21
N ALA A 10 5.23 0.37 15.38
CA ALA A 10 5.90 -0.71 16.10
C ALA A 10 5.78 -2.04 15.34
N ARG A 11 4.61 -2.32 14.75
CA ARG A 11 4.41 -3.52 13.91
C ARG A 11 5.25 -3.47 12.63
N ALA A 12 5.33 -2.31 11.99
CA ALA A 12 6.22 -2.10 10.84
C ALA A 12 7.69 -2.33 11.20
N ALA A 13 8.15 -1.81 12.35
CA ALA A 13 9.52 -2.01 12.83
C ALA A 13 9.83 -3.48 13.11
N VAL A 14 8.94 -4.20 13.80
CA VAL A 14 9.11 -5.65 14.07
C VAL A 14 9.18 -6.45 12.78
N PHE A 15 8.31 -6.16 11.80
CA PHE A 15 8.33 -6.83 10.50
C PHE A 15 9.63 -6.53 9.75
N ALA A 16 10.05 -5.26 9.72
CA ALA A 16 11.28 -4.81 9.09
C ALA A 16 12.51 -5.55 9.63
N THR A 17 12.65 -5.62 10.96
CA THR A 17 13.72 -6.38 11.62
C THR A 17 13.66 -7.87 11.28
N ARG A 18 12.47 -8.47 11.27
CA ARG A 18 12.32 -9.91 11.04
C ARG A 18 12.65 -10.33 9.60
N PHE A 19 12.34 -9.50 8.62
CA PHE A 19 12.41 -9.86 7.20
C PHE A 19 13.44 -9.06 6.40
N GLY A 20 14.25 -8.21 7.04
CA GLY A 20 15.25 -7.39 6.36
C GLY A 20 14.62 -6.32 5.45
N ALA A 21 13.43 -5.83 5.81
CA ALA A 21 12.76 -4.75 5.10
C ALA A 21 13.06 -3.39 5.75
N ARG A 22 12.69 -2.31 5.07
CA ARG A 22 12.72 -0.94 5.61
C ARG A 22 11.35 -0.55 6.16
N ALA A 23 11.25 -0.19 7.43
CA ALA A 23 10.05 0.43 7.96
C ALA A 23 9.94 1.88 7.45
N ALA A 24 8.76 2.27 6.99
CA ALA A 24 8.44 3.62 6.52
C ALA A 24 6.97 3.96 6.77
N SER A 25 6.62 5.23 6.66
CA SER A 25 5.21 5.62 6.53
C SER A 25 4.65 5.24 5.16
N VAL A 26 3.32 5.15 5.07
CA VAL A 26 2.62 4.89 3.80
C VAL A 26 2.98 5.95 2.75
N THR A 27 2.97 7.23 3.14
CA THR A 27 3.25 8.35 2.24
C THR A 27 4.67 8.31 1.70
N GLU A 28 5.66 7.98 2.53
CA GLU A 28 7.04 7.81 2.08
C GLU A 28 7.14 6.67 1.06
N ALA A 29 6.54 5.50 1.35
CA ALA A 29 6.60 4.35 0.46
C ALA A 29 5.88 4.59 -0.89
N ILE A 30 4.75 5.30 -0.89
CA ILE A 30 4.01 5.58 -2.13
C ILE A 30 4.76 6.60 -3.02
N ASN A 31 5.42 7.59 -2.41
CA ASN A 31 6.06 8.69 -3.16
C ASN A 31 7.53 8.45 -3.49
N ASP A 32 8.16 7.40 -2.99
CA ASP A 32 9.55 7.08 -3.34
C ASP A 32 9.65 6.57 -4.78
N GLU A 33 10.44 7.22 -5.62
CA GLU A 33 10.64 6.88 -7.03
C GLU A 33 11.30 5.50 -7.24
N GLN A 34 11.98 4.96 -6.23
CA GLN A 34 12.64 3.64 -6.28
C GLN A 34 11.68 2.47 -6.04
N ILE A 35 10.42 2.74 -5.68
CA ILE A 35 9.39 1.72 -5.49
C ILE A 35 8.58 1.58 -6.77
N ASP A 36 8.63 0.40 -7.40
CA ASP A 36 7.89 0.13 -8.65
C ASP A 36 6.42 -0.27 -8.40
N MET A 37 6.16 -0.91 -7.25
CA MET A 37 4.87 -1.53 -6.94
C MET A 37 4.54 -1.46 -5.46
N VAL A 38 3.25 -1.35 -5.13
CA VAL A 38 2.74 -1.46 -3.76
C VAL A 38 1.78 -2.64 -3.61
N LEU A 39 1.87 -3.31 -2.46
CA LEU A 39 0.94 -4.35 -2.02
C LEU A 39 0.12 -3.80 -0.83
N ILE A 40 -1.19 -3.62 -1.04
CA ILE A 40 -2.11 -3.08 -0.04
C ILE A 40 -2.81 -4.26 0.63
N ALA A 41 -2.41 -4.55 1.87
CA ALA A 41 -3.01 -5.56 2.75
C ALA A 41 -3.45 -4.93 4.09
N SER A 42 -3.91 -3.68 4.04
CA SER A 42 -4.40 -2.93 5.20
C SER A 42 -5.88 -3.25 5.49
N ALA A 43 -6.50 -2.55 6.44
CA ALA A 43 -7.93 -2.73 6.68
C ALA A 43 -8.74 -2.27 5.46
N THR A 44 -9.78 -3.03 5.06
CA THR A 44 -10.60 -2.78 3.87
C THR A 44 -11.06 -1.31 3.69
N PRO A 45 -11.48 -0.57 4.73
CA PRO A 45 -11.89 0.83 4.56
C PRO A 45 -10.77 1.77 4.05
N THR A 46 -9.51 1.38 4.21
CA THR A 46 -8.34 2.16 3.76
C THR A 46 -7.89 1.79 2.34
N HIS A 47 -8.42 0.71 1.77
CA HIS A 47 -7.98 0.23 0.45
C HIS A 47 -8.20 1.27 -0.65
N ALA A 48 -9.39 1.90 -0.69
CA ALA A 48 -9.72 2.88 -1.72
C ALA A 48 -8.76 4.08 -1.72
N ASP A 49 -8.51 4.69 -0.55
CA ASP A 49 -7.63 5.85 -0.44
C ASP A 49 -6.17 5.50 -0.80
N LEU A 50 -5.70 4.32 -0.40
CA LEU A 50 -4.36 3.84 -0.72
C LEU A 50 -4.20 3.46 -2.19
N LEU A 51 -5.22 2.86 -2.79
CA LEU A 51 -5.28 2.57 -4.21
C LEU A 51 -5.22 3.85 -5.03
N GLU A 52 -6.05 4.84 -4.70
CA GLU A 52 -6.06 6.12 -5.39
C GLU A 52 -4.72 6.86 -5.23
N ALA A 53 -4.13 6.87 -4.03
CA ALA A 53 -2.83 7.49 -3.79
C ALA A 53 -1.70 6.82 -4.59
N ALA A 54 -1.64 5.49 -4.57
CA ALA A 54 -0.64 4.73 -5.31
C ALA A 54 -0.79 4.86 -6.83
N ALA A 55 -2.03 4.88 -7.33
CA ALA A 55 -2.33 5.06 -8.74
C ALA A 55 -1.91 6.47 -9.21
N ARG A 56 -2.18 7.50 -8.40
CA ARG A 56 -1.72 8.88 -8.66
C ARG A 56 -0.20 8.99 -8.68
N ALA A 57 0.50 8.21 -7.86
CA ALA A 57 1.97 8.14 -7.84
C ALA A 57 2.56 7.23 -8.95
N GLY A 58 1.72 6.68 -9.84
CA GLY A 58 2.16 5.87 -10.98
C GLY A 58 2.69 4.48 -10.60
N LYS A 59 2.34 3.96 -9.42
CA LYS A 59 2.80 2.65 -8.94
C LYS A 59 1.96 1.53 -9.51
N ALA A 60 2.57 0.37 -9.77
CA ALA A 60 1.79 -0.86 -9.94
C ALA A 60 1.15 -1.24 -8.60
N ILE A 61 -0.08 -1.79 -8.61
CA ILE A 61 -0.83 -2.02 -7.37
C ILE A 61 -1.40 -3.43 -7.33
N TYR A 62 -1.19 -4.11 -6.21
CA TYR A 62 -1.95 -5.30 -5.82
C TYR A 62 -2.67 -5.02 -4.50
N CYS A 63 -3.98 -5.23 -4.45
CA CYS A 63 -4.78 -5.04 -3.25
C CYS A 63 -5.39 -6.37 -2.82
N GLU A 64 -5.23 -6.74 -1.54
CA GLU A 64 -5.82 -7.97 -0.99
C GLU A 64 -7.35 -7.87 -0.97
N LYS A 65 -8.01 -9.00 -1.15
CA LYS A 65 -9.46 -9.14 -1.16
C LYS A 65 -10.06 -9.17 0.27
N PRO A 66 -11.25 -8.62 0.49
CA PRO A 66 -12.05 -7.85 -0.45
C PRO A 66 -11.47 -6.44 -0.62
N VAL A 67 -11.41 -5.99 -1.87
CA VAL A 67 -10.94 -4.63 -2.22
C VAL A 67 -11.86 -3.57 -1.59
N ASP A 68 -13.16 -3.88 -1.46
CA ASP A 68 -14.14 -3.12 -0.69
C ASP A 68 -15.32 -4.07 -0.32
N LEU A 69 -16.00 -3.82 0.80
CA LEU A 69 -17.23 -4.51 1.20
C LEU A 69 -18.47 -3.96 0.44
N SER A 70 -18.28 -2.96 -0.41
CA SER A 70 -19.31 -2.39 -1.28
C SER A 70 -18.82 -2.28 -2.73
N LEU A 71 -19.62 -2.77 -3.69
CA LEU A 71 -19.34 -2.80 -5.13
C LEU A 71 -19.25 -1.41 -5.81
N GLU A 72 -19.21 -0.29 -5.07
CA GLU A 72 -19.45 1.05 -5.62
C GLU A 72 -18.20 1.90 -5.91
N ARG A 73 -16.98 1.49 -5.55
CA ARG A 73 -15.77 2.30 -5.85
C ARG A 73 -14.58 1.49 -6.39
N ALA A 74 -14.78 0.82 -7.52
CA ALA A 74 -13.68 0.49 -8.43
C ALA A 74 -13.70 1.49 -9.61
N PRO A 75 -13.07 2.68 -9.51
CA PRO A 75 -12.94 3.54 -10.68
C PRO A 75 -12.04 2.84 -11.71
N LEU A 76 -12.56 2.79 -12.94
CA LEU A 76 -11.97 2.17 -14.13
C LEU A 76 -10.49 2.52 -14.30
N CYS A 77 -9.61 1.53 -14.17
CA CYS A 77 -8.30 1.55 -14.82
C CYS A 77 -8.53 1.47 -16.34
N ARG A 78 -8.42 2.59 -17.06
CA ARG A 78 -8.26 2.59 -18.52
C ARG A 78 -6.77 2.44 -18.83
N GLY A 79 -6.47 1.48 -19.72
CA GLY A 79 -5.12 1.09 -20.11
C GLY A 79 -4.48 1.97 -21.17
#